data_AF-A0A966IYU7-F1
#
_entry.id   AF-A0A966IYU7-F1
#
_cell.length_a   1.000
_cell.length_b   1.000
_cell.length_c   1.000
_cell.angle_alpha   90.00
_cell.angle_beta   90.00
_cell.angle_gamma   90.00
#
_symmetry.space_group_name_H-M   'P 1'
#
loop_
_entity.id
_entity.type
_entity.pdbx_description
1 polymer ?
#
loop_
_entity_poly.entity_id
_entity_poly.type
_entity_poly.pdbx_seq_one_letter_code
_entity_poly.pdbx_strand_id
1 'polypeptide(L)'
;MTLDPVSAAYTVVQNAAILHASGLDENSQAFTINYNVLDNDADPAIGQFYITVNDDTPVVTQLNDVWFQNTDNPVPGGDSQFSYSIGADKRSTFSNVDSDFSMFSLKGEVGINSITNTHITWNSEDTTSAVFRFDFDYQPNEASPSTAHAMGTLMFDKAEGTYHINLDQYIEGFNILTTSSALSITGYESNSTQVDKTQPAVSVAQLSDGAFVQFTSVSEPGGGTGSNNLQVNGVDADSNHWAAGELFSQSTGWVSISNLSDGVNGDTMQKGEVLNLSLFNFNPYGNLSASPNSGASGMFLKFDGIGSTEDLVVVLKLVDTETLAQTTRALIVDNTDILKLGNVLTPDYHIVLDNNDGAVIIESNDFNGAGEHFVMTGAQILTSTEGITGSALNFNSQTGLSGASTTAQSFGATTTDGDVIKISDIGIMTNQTSTLDSHLEFKFAIKDADLDASPTQTLNAYIAGSDINPLESLM
;
A
#
# COMPACT_ATOMS: atom_id res chain seq x y z
N MET A 1 9.01 52.77 -33.14
CA MET A 1 8.13 53.09 -34.27
C MET A 1 8.98 53.61 -35.41
N THR A 2 8.76 53.16 -36.64
CA THR A 2 9.33 53.81 -37.83
C THR A 2 8.17 54.31 -38.70
N LEU A 3 8.33 55.48 -39.30
CA LEU A 3 7.34 56.10 -40.19
C LEU A 3 8.01 56.34 -41.55
N ASP A 4 7.37 55.89 -42.62
CA ASP A 4 7.77 56.20 -43.99
C ASP A 4 7.19 57.59 -44.36
N PRO A 5 8.05 58.59 -44.62
CA PRO A 5 7.60 59.95 -44.91
C PRO A 5 6.93 60.10 -46.28
N VAL A 6 7.02 59.12 -47.19
CA VAL A 6 6.44 59.17 -48.54
C VAL A 6 5.09 58.46 -48.58
N SER A 7 4.98 57.28 -47.96
CA SER A 7 3.74 56.48 -47.97
C SER A 7 2.86 56.68 -46.75
N ALA A 8 3.36 57.35 -45.71
CA ALA A 8 2.78 57.41 -44.37
C ALA A 8 2.58 56.03 -43.69
N ALA A 9 3.17 54.97 -44.24
CA ALA A 9 3.18 53.67 -43.60
C ALA A 9 4.04 53.72 -42.33
N TYR A 10 3.61 53.00 -41.29
CA TYR A 10 4.35 52.93 -40.04
C TYR A 10 4.48 51.49 -39.57
N THR A 11 5.50 51.23 -38.76
CA THR A 11 5.63 49.99 -37.99
C THR A 11 5.77 50.34 -36.50
N VAL A 12 5.10 49.56 -35.68
CA VAL A 12 5.26 49.57 -34.22
C VAL A 12 5.84 48.22 -33.83
N VAL A 13 6.86 48.25 -32.98
CA VAL A 13 7.48 47.05 -32.42
C VAL A 13 7.39 47.17 -30.92
N GLN A 14 6.76 46.19 -30.28
CA GLN A 14 6.80 46.01 -28.84
C GLN A 14 8.11 45.28 -28.50
N ASN A 15 9.02 45.97 -27.81
CA ASN A 15 10.33 45.41 -27.45
C ASN A 15 10.33 44.63 -26.13
N ALA A 16 9.31 44.82 -25.30
CA ALA A 16 9.14 44.18 -24.00
C ALA A 16 7.64 43.99 -23.71
N ALA A 17 7.30 43.00 -22.87
CA ALA A 17 5.97 42.87 -22.31
C ALA A 17 5.51 44.20 -21.69
N ILE A 18 4.25 44.54 -21.90
CA ILE A 18 3.61 45.67 -21.21
C ILE A 18 2.99 45.04 -19.98
N LEU A 19 3.40 45.52 -18.81
CA LEU A 19 2.77 45.18 -17.55
C LEU A 19 1.60 46.14 -17.37
N HIS A 20 0.39 45.62 -17.26
CA HIS A 20 -0.78 46.45 -17.06
C HIS A 20 -0.98 46.73 -15.57
N ALA A 21 -2.06 47.44 -15.27
CA ALA A 21 -2.39 47.76 -13.88
C ALA A 21 -2.94 46.50 -13.21
N SER A 22 -2.21 45.98 -12.23
CA SER A 22 -2.51 44.72 -11.55
C SER A 22 -3.96 44.59 -11.06
N GLY A 23 -4.57 43.42 -11.32
CA GLY A 23 -5.83 42.99 -10.74
C GLY A 23 -7.05 43.68 -11.33
N LEU A 24 -6.99 44.04 -12.61
CA LEU A 24 -8.09 44.69 -13.32
C LEU A 24 -8.79 43.77 -14.34
N ASP A 25 -8.44 42.48 -14.37
CA ASP A 25 -8.88 41.53 -15.39
C ASP A 25 -8.62 42.14 -16.79
N GLU A 26 -9.48 41.84 -17.78
CA GLU A 26 -9.42 42.46 -19.11
C GLU A 26 -9.40 44.00 -19.04
N ASN A 27 -8.21 44.57 -19.24
CA ASN A 27 -7.98 45.99 -19.23
C ASN A 27 -7.14 46.40 -20.45
N SER A 28 -6.83 47.69 -20.60
CA SER A 28 -6.16 48.17 -21.81
C SER A 28 -5.25 49.34 -21.50
N GLN A 29 -3.99 49.24 -21.92
CA GLN A 29 -3.05 50.34 -21.82
C GLN A 29 -3.03 51.15 -23.11
N ALA A 30 -3.51 52.39 -23.01
CA ALA A 30 -3.42 53.35 -24.10
C ALA A 30 -2.07 54.08 -24.07
N PHE A 31 -1.47 54.25 -25.24
CA PHE A 31 -0.30 55.09 -25.49
C PHE A 31 -0.68 56.12 -26.55
N THR A 32 -0.34 57.38 -26.27
CA THR A 32 -0.48 58.47 -27.25
C THR A 32 0.90 58.93 -27.67
N ILE A 33 1.20 58.79 -28.95
CA ILE A 33 2.43 59.31 -29.57
C ILE A 33 2.06 60.59 -30.30
N ASN A 34 2.55 61.72 -29.79
CA ASN A 34 2.45 63.00 -30.48
C ASN A 34 3.64 63.14 -31.44
N TYR A 35 3.39 63.58 -32.67
CA TYR A 35 4.44 63.85 -33.65
C TYR A 35 4.18 65.18 -34.35
N ASN A 36 5.25 65.81 -34.83
CA ASN A 36 5.17 67.01 -35.66
C ASN A 36 5.65 66.68 -37.07
N VAL A 37 4.84 67.05 -38.06
CA VAL A 37 5.27 67.11 -39.45
C VAL A 37 5.69 68.54 -39.73
N LEU A 38 6.88 68.71 -40.27
CA LEU A 38 7.38 70.00 -40.74
C LEU A 38 7.30 70.01 -42.27
N ASP A 39 6.81 71.09 -42.85
CA ASP A 39 6.96 71.33 -44.29
C ASP A 39 8.33 71.95 -44.62
N ASN A 40 8.52 72.33 -45.88
CA ASN A 40 9.82 72.76 -46.39
C ASN A 40 10.29 74.11 -45.83
N ASP A 41 9.37 74.96 -45.36
CA ASP A 41 9.63 76.21 -44.64
C ASP A 41 9.54 76.09 -43.12
N ALA A 42 9.43 74.84 -42.62
CA ALA A 42 9.47 74.45 -41.21
C ALA A 42 8.24 74.85 -40.39
N ASP A 43 7.08 75.01 -41.02
CA ASP A 43 5.81 75.17 -40.32
C ASP A 43 5.36 73.81 -39.73
N PRO A 44 5.04 73.74 -38.41
CA PRO A 44 4.67 72.50 -37.77
C PRO A 44 3.16 72.20 -37.87
N ALA A 45 2.84 70.97 -38.25
CA ALA A 45 1.54 70.35 -38.05
C ALA A 45 1.63 69.25 -36.99
N ILE A 46 0.85 69.36 -35.92
CA ILE A 46 0.83 68.38 -34.83
C ILE A 46 -0.13 67.25 -35.20
N GLY A 47 0.37 66.02 -35.17
CA GLY A 47 -0.41 64.79 -35.31
C GLY A 47 -0.35 63.94 -34.05
N GLN A 48 -1.35 63.09 -33.89
CA GLN A 48 -1.43 62.11 -32.79
C GLN A 48 -1.59 60.70 -33.37
N PHE A 49 -0.91 59.74 -32.77
CA PHE A 49 -1.06 58.32 -33.04
C PHE A 49 -1.45 57.61 -31.75
N TYR A 50 -2.57 56.89 -31.76
CA TYR A 50 -3.09 56.17 -30.61
C TYR A 50 -2.78 54.68 -30.76
N ILE A 51 -2.19 54.10 -29.73
CA ILE A 51 -1.97 52.66 -29.61
C ILE A 51 -2.73 52.22 -28.37
N THR A 52 -3.57 51.21 -28.49
CA THR A 52 -4.18 50.54 -27.34
C THR A 52 -3.69 49.11 -27.33
N VAL A 53 -3.09 48.69 -26.23
CA VAL A 53 -2.67 47.30 -26.02
C VAL A 53 -3.65 46.68 -25.05
N ASN A 54 -4.35 45.65 -25.52
CA ASN A 54 -5.27 44.89 -24.69
C ASN A 54 -4.49 44.04 -23.71
N ASP A 55 -4.99 43.97 -22.49
CA ASP A 55 -4.60 42.96 -21.53
C ASP A 55 -5.53 41.77 -21.68
N ASP A 56 -4.99 40.56 -21.76
CA ASP A 56 -5.81 39.36 -21.96
C ASP A 56 -5.85 38.57 -20.67
N THR A 57 -7.03 38.42 -20.06
CA THR A 57 -7.15 37.59 -18.85
C THR A 57 -6.74 36.13 -19.12
N PRO A 58 -5.99 35.47 -18.20
CA PRO A 58 -5.59 34.08 -18.40
C PRO A 58 -6.78 33.13 -18.54
N VAL A 59 -6.67 32.18 -19.48
CA VAL A 59 -7.70 31.17 -19.75
C VAL A 59 -7.10 29.79 -19.77
N VAL A 60 -7.72 28.87 -19.03
CA VAL A 60 -7.49 27.43 -19.20
C VAL A 60 -8.37 26.93 -20.33
N THR A 61 -7.72 26.50 -21.41
CA THR A 61 -8.38 26.06 -22.65
C THR A 61 -8.71 24.58 -22.64
N GLN A 62 -7.97 23.79 -21.84
CA GLN A 62 -8.19 22.38 -21.68
C GLN A 62 -7.70 21.89 -20.32
N LEU A 63 -8.50 21.05 -19.67
CA LEU A 63 -8.12 20.28 -18.49
C LEU A 63 -8.98 19.02 -18.45
N ASN A 64 -8.34 17.86 -18.49
CA ASN A 64 -9.00 16.57 -18.31
C ASN A 64 -8.52 15.96 -16.99
N ASP A 65 -9.37 15.19 -16.32
CA ASP A 65 -8.96 14.35 -15.19
C ASP A 65 -8.05 13.19 -15.66
N VAL A 66 -7.43 12.48 -14.72
CA VAL A 66 -6.53 11.35 -14.99
C VAL A 66 -6.92 10.10 -14.19
N TRP A 67 -6.74 8.93 -14.81
CA TRP A 67 -6.93 7.61 -14.21
C TRP A 67 -5.68 6.77 -14.44
N PHE A 68 -5.14 6.16 -13.40
CA PHE A 68 -4.00 5.24 -13.47
C PHE A 68 -4.03 4.24 -12.30
N GLN A 69 -3.26 3.16 -12.37
CA GLN A 69 -3.22 2.18 -11.28
C GLN A 69 -2.29 2.66 -10.18
N ASN A 70 -2.57 2.31 -8.92
CA ASN A 70 -1.62 2.60 -7.84
C ASN A 70 -0.27 1.93 -8.13
N THR A 71 -0.27 0.73 -8.73
CA THR A 71 0.94 0.03 -9.20
C THR A 71 1.72 0.73 -10.30
N ASP A 72 1.16 1.77 -10.92
CA ASP A 72 1.91 2.60 -11.84
C ASP A 72 2.80 3.62 -11.09
N ASN A 73 2.79 3.69 -9.76
CA ASN A 73 3.71 4.55 -9.00
C ASN A 73 5.04 3.84 -8.68
N PRO A 74 6.18 4.53 -8.60
CA PRO A 74 6.39 5.90 -9.04
C PRO A 74 6.43 6.06 -10.56
N VAL A 75 6.53 4.97 -11.32
CA VAL A 75 6.61 4.95 -12.78
C VAL A 75 5.75 3.80 -13.32
N PRO A 76 4.88 4.03 -14.32
CA PRO A 76 4.81 5.24 -15.15
C PRO A 76 4.07 6.45 -14.56
N GLY A 77 3.19 6.33 -13.58
CA GLY A 77 2.30 7.40 -13.10
C GLY A 77 1.09 7.61 -14.04
N GLY A 78 0.53 8.81 -14.04
CA GLY A 78 -0.62 9.19 -14.86
C GLY A 78 -0.38 10.44 -15.69
N ASP A 79 -0.73 10.40 -16.97
CA ASP A 79 -0.68 11.52 -17.91
C ASP A 79 -2.08 11.93 -18.38
N SER A 80 -2.34 13.24 -18.49
CA SER A 80 -3.56 13.76 -19.11
C SER A 80 -3.36 15.15 -19.72
N GLN A 81 -4.39 15.70 -20.34
CA GLN A 81 -4.31 16.96 -21.10
C GLN A 81 -4.52 18.17 -20.20
N PHE A 82 -3.64 19.16 -20.35
CA PHE A 82 -3.77 20.48 -19.72
C PHE A 82 -3.15 21.57 -20.59
N SER A 83 -3.94 22.56 -20.99
CA SER A 83 -3.46 23.67 -21.84
C SER A 83 -4.08 24.98 -21.41
N TYR A 84 -3.28 26.04 -21.39
CA TYR A 84 -3.68 27.37 -20.96
C TYR A 84 -3.04 28.46 -21.82
N SER A 85 -3.58 29.68 -21.72
CA SER A 85 -3.04 30.89 -22.34
C SER A 85 -3.01 32.02 -21.32
N ILE A 86 -1.88 32.72 -21.24
CA ILE A 86 -1.62 33.89 -20.37
C ILE A 86 -1.31 35.14 -21.20
N GLY A 87 -1.88 35.26 -22.40
CA GLY A 87 -1.72 36.46 -23.21
C GLY A 87 -0.27 36.82 -23.61
N ALA A 88 -0.04 38.12 -23.73
CA ALA A 88 1.18 38.73 -24.28
C ALA A 88 2.22 39.13 -23.22
N ASP A 89 1.89 39.09 -21.94
CA ASP A 89 2.67 39.58 -20.81
C ASP A 89 3.40 38.44 -20.05
N LYS A 90 3.72 37.35 -20.75
CA LYS A 90 4.43 36.18 -20.22
C LYS A 90 5.64 36.52 -19.34
N ARG A 91 5.80 35.76 -18.27
CA ARG A 91 6.99 35.81 -17.41
C ARG A 91 8.24 35.32 -18.14
N SER A 92 9.38 35.94 -17.81
CA SER A 92 10.72 35.49 -18.25
C SER A 92 11.58 34.90 -17.12
N THR A 93 11.12 35.02 -15.88
CA THR A 93 11.78 34.52 -14.68
C THR A 93 10.74 33.92 -13.76
N PHE A 94 11.03 32.75 -13.19
CA PHE A 94 10.09 32.02 -12.36
C PHE A 94 10.63 31.78 -10.95
N SER A 95 9.73 31.82 -9.98
CA SER A 95 10.00 31.54 -8.57
C SER A 95 8.73 31.04 -7.88
N ASN A 96 8.83 30.67 -6.60
CA ASN A 96 7.66 30.27 -5.82
C ASN A 96 6.65 31.41 -5.60
N VAL A 97 7.02 32.68 -5.84
CA VAL A 97 6.10 33.83 -5.82
C VAL A 97 5.73 34.30 -7.24
N ASP A 98 6.62 34.06 -8.20
CA ASP A 98 6.49 34.42 -9.61
C ASP A 98 6.29 33.16 -10.48
N SER A 99 5.17 32.48 -10.29
CA SER A 99 4.76 31.28 -11.03
C SER A 99 3.55 31.59 -11.91
N ASP A 100 3.38 30.89 -13.04
CA ASP A 100 2.12 30.93 -13.79
C ASP A 100 0.96 30.29 -13.01
N PHE A 101 1.25 29.55 -11.94
CA PHE A 101 0.27 28.79 -11.19
C PHE A 101 0.10 29.37 -9.78
N SER A 102 -1.15 29.43 -9.36
CA SER A 102 -1.54 29.64 -7.96
C SER A 102 -2.18 28.36 -7.44
N MET A 103 -1.45 27.56 -6.66
CA MET A 103 -1.97 26.35 -6.03
C MET A 103 -2.73 26.72 -4.74
N PHE A 104 -3.97 26.24 -4.60
CA PHE A 104 -4.84 26.60 -3.48
C PHE A 104 -5.02 25.48 -2.46
N SER A 105 -5.27 24.26 -2.92
CA SER A 105 -5.50 23.13 -2.02
C SER A 105 -5.29 21.78 -2.69
N LEU A 106 -4.81 20.83 -1.90
CA LEU A 106 -4.93 19.40 -2.13
C LEU A 106 -5.98 18.84 -1.16
N LYS A 107 -6.97 18.12 -1.69
CA LYS A 107 -7.95 17.33 -0.95
C LYS A 107 -8.05 15.96 -1.58
N GLY A 108 -8.76 15.04 -0.94
CA GLY A 108 -8.93 13.71 -1.49
C GLY A 108 -9.31 12.67 -0.45
N GLU A 109 -9.36 11.44 -0.91
CA GLU A 109 -9.68 10.26 -0.12
C GLU A 109 -8.76 9.09 -0.55
N VAL A 110 -8.44 8.22 0.40
CA VAL A 110 -7.86 6.88 0.16
C VAL A 110 -8.85 5.89 0.74
N GLY A 111 -9.43 5.03 -0.11
CA GLY A 111 -10.63 4.28 0.23
C GLY A 111 -11.78 5.24 0.57
N ILE A 112 -12.43 5.04 1.72
CA ILE A 112 -13.51 5.92 2.22
C ILE A 112 -13.04 7.09 3.09
N ASN A 113 -11.75 7.15 3.43
CA ASN A 113 -11.23 8.09 4.42
C ASN A 113 -10.57 9.29 3.75
N SER A 114 -10.89 10.49 4.22
CA SER A 114 -10.25 11.71 3.74
C SER A 114 -8.77 11.75 4.08
N ILE A 115 -7.96 12.20 3.12
CA ILE A 115 -6.54 12.51 3.36
C ILE A 115 -6.42 13.73 4.28
N THR A 116 -5.32 13.80 5.02
CA THR A 116 -5.04 14.86 5.99
C THR A 116 -3.63 15.42 5.79
N ASN A 117 -3.27 16.46 6.54
CA ASN A 117 -1.93 17.05 6.53
C ASN A 117 -1.41 17.35 5.11
N THR A 118 -2.26 17.91 4.27
CA THR A 118 -1.97 18.08 2.84
C THR A 118 -1.10 19.30 2.59
N HIS A 119 -0.07 19.14 1.77
CA HIS A 119 0.79 20.23 1.34
C HIS A 119 1.02 20.19 -0.18
N ILE A 120 1.16 21.38 -0.76
CA ILE A 120 1.64 21.57 -2.13
C ILE A 120 2.76 22.59 -2.06
N THR A 121 3.93 22.23 -2.59
CA THR A 121 5.12 23.07 -2.59
C THR A 121 5.60 23.26 -4.02
N TRP A 122 5.79 24.51 -4.42
CA TRP A 122 6.45 24.84 -5.69
C TRP A 122 7.87 24.27 -5.69
N ASN A 123 8.24 23.56 -6.76
CA ASN A 123 9.58 22.97 -6.89
C ASN A 123 10.41 23.71 -7.94
N SER A 124 9.90 23.85 -9.15
CA SER A 124 10.56 24.55 -10.25
C SER A 124 9.58 24.96 -11.34
N GLU A 125 9.97 25.93 -12.15
CA GLU A 125 9.21 26.32 -13.33
C GLU A 125 10.12 27.01 -14.35
N ASP A 126 9.87 26.75 -15.62
CA ASP A 126 10.47 27.43 -16.76
C ASP A 126 9.43 27.66 -17.87
N THR A 127 9.92 28.02 -19.07
CA THR A 127 9.06 28.29 -20.23
C THR A 127 8.39 27.04 -20.79
N THR A 128 8.83 25.85 -20.41
CA THR A 128 8.38 24.56 -20.93
C THR A 128 7.67 23.70 -19.89
N SER A 129 7.92 23.88 -18.58
CA SER A 129 7.31 23.07 -17.54
C SER A 129 7.12 23.81 -16.22
N ALA A 130 6.21 23.32 -15.38
CA ALA A 130 6.08 23.70 -13.97
C ALA A 130 5.95 22.45 -13.11
N VAL A 131 6.72 22.35 -12.03
CA VAL A 131 6.79 21.17 -11.17
C VAL A 131 6.40 21.54 -9.74
N PHE A 132 5.49 20.78 -9.17
CA PHE A 132 5.04 20.87 -7.79
C PHE A 132 5.28 19.55 -7.08
N ARG A 133 5.74 19.65 -5.82
CA ARG A 133 5.76 18.53 -4.89
C ARG A 133 4.49 18.59 -4.06
N PHE A 134 3.92 17.44 -3.75
CA PHE A 134 2.81 17.35 -2.83
C PHE A 134 3.01 16.20 -1.86
N ASP A 135 2.38 16.32 -0.71
CA ASP A 135 2.39 15.29 0.32
C ASP A 135 1.07 15.33 1.12
N PHE A 136 0.72 14.19 1.68
CA PHE A 136 -0.48 14.01 2.48
C PHE A 136 -0.35 12.78 3.39
N ASP A 137 -1.09 12.81 4.49
CA ASP A 137 -1.27 11.66 5.37
C ASP A 137 -2.58 10.94 5.04
N TYR A 138 -2.57 9.61 5.08
CA TYR A 138 -3.73 8.76 4.78
C TYR A 138 -3.79 7.54 5.70
N GLN A 139 -4.95 6.89 5.79
CA GLN A 139 -5.09 5.65 6.56
C GLN A 139 -4.86 4.44 5.64
N PRO A 140 -3.88 3.56 5.92
CA PRO A 140 -3.57 2.39 5.09
C PRO A 140 -4.71 1.36 4.96
N ASN A 141 -5.69 1.42 5.87
CA ASN A 141 -6.90 0.62 5.88
C ASN A 141 -8.07 1.49 6.39
N GLU A 142 -9.29 1.26 5.92
CA GLU A 142 -10.49 2.03 6.26
C GLU A 142 -10.75 2.16 7.76
N ALA A 143 -10.33 1.16 8.55
CA ALA A 143 -10.51 1.12 9.98
C ALA A 143 -9.22 1.35 10.80
N SER A 144 -8.09 1.64 10.14
CA SER A 144 -6.80 1.88 10.78
C SER A 144 -6.81 3.18 11.60
N PRO A 145 -6.45 3.20 12.90
CA PRO A 145 -6.26 4.45 13.64
C PRO A 145 -4.92 5.16 13.35
N SER A 146 -4.00 4.51 12.63
CA SER A 146 -2.70 5.08 12.29
C SER A 146 -2.76 5.72 10.89
N THR A 147 -1.89 6.71 10.65
CA THR A 147 -1.76 7.34 9.35
C THR A 147 -0.38 7.07 8.78
N ALA A 148 -0.33 6.70 7.51
CA ALA A 148 0.88 6.68 6.70
C ALA A 148 1.04 8.01 5.95
N HIS A 149 2.23 8.26 5.42
CA HIS A 149 2.59 9.47 4.69
C HIS A 149 2.90 9.14 3.22
N ALA A 150 2.28 9.86 2.30
CA ALA A 150 2.54 9.76 0.87
C ALA A 150 3.12 11.07 0.34
N MET A 151 4.04 10.94 -0.61
CA MET A 151 4.62 12.07 -1.34
C MET A 151 4.46 11.84 -2.84
N GLY A 152 4.41 12.91 -3.61
CA GLY A 152 4.32 12.82 -5.07
C GLY A 152 4.71 14.10 -5.80
N THR A 153 4.65 14.02 -7.13
CA THR A 153 5.00 15.09 -8.05
C THR A 153 3.85 15.34 -9.01
N LEU A 154 3.49 16.61 -9.21
CA LEU A 154 2.60 17.09 -10.25
C LEU A 154 3.42 18.00 -11.18
N MET A 155 3.60 17.59 -12.43
CA MET A 155 4.29 18.35 -13.46
C MET A 155 3.30 18.79 -14.53
N PHE A 156 3.28 20.06 -14.87
CA PHE A 156 2.62 20.57 -16.07
C PHE A 156 3.65 20.73 -17.20
N ASP A 157 3.42 20.10 -18.34
CA ASP A 157 4.19 20.32 -19.56
C ASP A 157 3.49 21.39 -20.41
N LYS A 158 4.09 22.57 -20.42
CA LYS A 158 3.58 23.76 -21.12
C LYS A 158 3.80 23.68 -22.63
N ALA A 159 4.75 22.87 -23.09
CA ALA A 159 5.10 22.74 -24.50
C ALA A 159 4.18 21.74 -25.20
N GLU A 160 3.92 20.61 -24.56
CA GLU A 160 3.08 19.53 -25.11
C GLU A 160 1.59 19.70 -24.75
N GLY A 161 1.26 20.57 -23.78
CA GLY A 161 -0.12 20.79 -23.35
C GLY A 161 -0.68 19.63 -22.54
N THR A 162 0.15 19.06 -21.67
CA THR A 162 -0.19 17.92 -20.82
C THR A 162 0.20 18.20 -19.37
N TYR A 163 -0.23 17.32 -18.48
CA TYR A 163 0.35 17.20 -17.15
C TYR A 163 0.60 15.74 -16.81
N HIS A 164 1.54 15.53 -15.92
CA HIS A 164 1.96 14.26 -15.37
C HIS A 164 1.82 14.28 -13.85
N ILE A 165 1.29 13.21 -13.27
CA ILE A 165 1.21 13.02 -11.83
C ILE A 165 1.71 11.63 -11.45
N ASN A 166 2.51 11.56 -10.39
CA ASN A 166 2.94 10.31 -9.78
C ASN A 166 3.14 10.48 -8.27
N LEU A 167 3.07 9.39 -7.54
CA LEU A 167 3.53 9.28 -6.15
C LEU A 167 4.96 8.74 -6.13
N ASP A 168 5.74 9.03 -5.10
CA ASP A 168 7.12 8.53 -4.98
C ASP A 168 7.18 7.03 -4.68
N GLN A 169 6.08 6.50 -4.15
CA GLN A 169 5.85 5.10 -3.82
C GLN A 169 4.36 4.79 -3.94
N TYR A 170 4.02 3.52 -3.95
CA TYR A 170 2.64 3.08 -3.83
C TYR A 170 2.01 3.67 -2.57
N ILE A 171 0.71 4.00 -2.63
CA ILE A 171 -0.07 4.10 -1.40
C ILE A 171 -0.09 2.68 -0.80
N GLU A 172 0.41 2.51 0.42
CA GLU A 172 0.53 1.23 1.10
C GLU A 172 -0.76 0.92 1.85
N GLY A 173 -1.22 -0.32 1.76
CA GLY A 173 -2.35 -0.79 2.53
C GLY A 173 -2.19 -2.25 2.92
N PHE A 174 -2.98 -2.69 3.89
CA PHE A 174 -3.07 -4.10 4.23
C PHE A 174 -4.54 -4.46 4.45
N ASN A 175 -4.89 -5.67 4.04
CA ASN A 175 -6.18 -6.25 4.39
C ASN A 175 -5.96 -7.41 5.35
N ILE A 176 -6.82 -7.51 6.36
CA ILE A 176 -6.81 -8.57 7.35
C ILE A 176 -8.02 -9.45 7.10
N LEU A 177 -7.73 -10.64 6.60
CA LEU A 177 -8.72 -11.66 6.31
C LEU A 177 -8.72 -12.69 7.43
N THR A 178 -9.86 -12.97 8.06
CA THR A 178 -9.90 -13.78 9.29
C THR A 178 -10.78 -15.02 9.15
N THR A 179 -10.41 -16.11 9.82
CA THR A 179 -11.26 -17.32 9.89
C THR A 179 -12.58 -17.04 10.62
N SER A 180 -12.58 -16.15 11.62
CA SER A 180 -13.77 -15.73 12.35
C SER A 180 -14.83 -15.01 11.49
N SER A 181 -14.41 -14.40 10.38
CA SER A 181 -15.31 -13.69 9.44
C SER A 181 -15.38 -14.34 8.06
N ALA A 182 -14.84 -15.55 7.90
CA ALA A 182 -14.81 -16.26 6.63
C ALA A 182 -16.20 -16.36 5.98
N LEU A 183 -16.25 -16.10 4.67
CA LEU A 183 -17.47 -16.16 3.85
C LEU A 183 -18.06 -17.58 3.81
N SER A 184 -17.19 -18.59 3.81
CA SER A 184 -17.56 -19.99 3.95
C SER A 184 -16.42 -20.84 4.49
N ILE A 185 -16.76 -21.94 5.14
CA ILE A 185 -15.81 -22.96 5.58
C ILE A 185 -16.38 -24.32 5.18
N THR A 186 -15.62 -25.10 4.41
CA THR A 186 -16.09 -26.37 3.84
C THR A 186 -15.05 -27.48 4.05
N GLY A 187 -15.47 -28.57 4.67
CA GLY A 187 -14.69 -29.80 4.79
C GLY A 187 -14.72 -30.64 3.50
N TYR A 188 -13.60 -31.28 3.17
CA TYR A 188 -13.45 -32.15 2.01
C TYR A 188 -12.75 -33.47 2.36
N GLU A 189 -13.12 -34.51 1.64
CA GLU A 189 -12.35 -35.75 1.58
C GLU A 189 -10.97 -35.50 0.95
N SER A 190 -9.93 -36.19 1.44
CA SER A 190 -8.57 -36.02 0.91
C SER A 190 -8.48 -36.34 -0.59
N ASN A 191 -7.80 -35.47 -1.32
CA ASN A 191 -7.60 -35.52 -2.78
C ASN A 191 -8.91 -35.61 -3.57
N SER A 192 -9.96 -34.93 -3.09
CA SER A 192 -11.30 -34.97 -3.65
C SER A 192 -11.97 -33.59 -3.60
N THR A 193 -13.02 -33.43 -4.40
CA THR A 193 -13.95 -32.29 -4.31
C THR A 193 -15.24 -32.67 -3.56
N GLN A 194 -15.33 -33.90 -3.04
CA GLN A 194 -16.49 -34.33 -2.24
C GLN A 194 -16.42 -33.69 -0.86
N VAL A 195 -17.55 -33.10 -0.46
CA VAL A 195 -17.70 -32.46 0.84
C VAL A 195 -17.82 -33.52 1.94
N ASP A 196 -17.03 -33.38 2.98
CA ASP A 196 -17.16 -34.12 4.23
C ASP A 196 -17.67 -33.17 5.33
N LYS A 197 -18.74 -33.59 6.02
CA LYS A 197 -19.41 -32.83 7.09
C LYS A 197 -19.23 -33.48 8.47
N THR A 198 -18.31 -34.43 8.58
CA THR A 198 -18.05 -35.19 9.81
C THR A 198 -16.73 -34.73 10.43
N GLN A 199 -15.64 -35.43 10.14
CA GLN A 199 -14.30 -35.18 10.66
C GLN A 199 -13.36 -35.04 9.47
N PRO A 200 -13.45 -33.93 8.72
CA PRO A 200 -12.73 -33.79 7.47
C PRO A 200 -11.22 -33.73 7.70
N ALA A 201 -10.48 -34.49 6.90
CA ALA A 201 -9.02 -34.41 6.87
C ALA A 201 -8.52 -33.09 6.26
N VAL A 202 -9.36 -32.42 5.48
CA VAL A 202 -9.08 -31.13 4.84
C VAL A 202 -10.27 -30.18 5.03
N SER A 203 -10.04 -28.97 5.50
CA SER A 203 -11.06 -27.90 5.49
C SER A 203 -10.54 -26.70 4.72
N VAL A 204 -11.39 -26.05 3.93
CA VAL A 204 -11.04 -24.81 3.23
C VAL A 204 -11.93 -23.68 3.72
N ALA A 205 -11.31 -22.64 4.27
CA ALA A 205 -11.96 -21.38 4.56
C ALA A 205 -11.80 -20.42 3.38
N GLN A 206 -12.90 -19.85 2.89
CA GLN A 206 -12.90 -18.74 1.95
C GLN A 206 -13.01 -17.45 2.76
N LEU A 207 -11.95 -16.65 2.76
CA LEU A 207 -11.90 -15.42 3.57
C LEU A 207 -12.43 -14.20 2.81
N SER A 208 -12.22 -14.15 1.49
CA SER A 208 -12.78 -13.15 0.57
C SER A 208 -13.05 -13.77 -0.81
N ASP A 209 -13.49 -12.97 -1.77
CA ASP A 209 -13.34 -13.37 -3.17
C ASP A 209 -11.84 -13.44 -3.50
N GLY A 210 -11.37 -14.57 -4.02
CA GLY A 210 -9.96 -14.77 -4.35
C GLY A 210 -8.98 -15.03 -3.18
N ALA A 211 -9.43 -15.26 -1.94
CA ALA A 211 -8.55 -15.64 -0.83
C ALA A 211 -9.07 -16.86 -0.07
N PHE A 212 -8.26 -17.92 -0.05
CA PHE A 212 -8.60 -19.21 0.54
C PHE A 212 -7.46 -19.72 1.42
N VAL A 213 -7.83 -20.35 2.54
CA VAL A 213 -6.91 -21.07 3.42
C VAL A 213 -7.32 -22.53 3.47
N GLN A 214 -6.43 -23.43 3.08
CA GLN A 214 -6.61 -24.86 3.26
C GLN A 214 -5.95 -25.29 4.56
N PHE A 215 -6.73 -25.93 5.42
CA PHE A 215 -6.31 -26.52 6.68
C PHE A 215 -6.23 -28.03 6.57
N THR A 216 -5.16 -28.59 7.09
CA THR A 216 -4.95 -30.03 7.28
C THR A 216 -4.31 -30.23 8.65
N SER A 217 -4.22 -31.48 9.09
CA SER A 217 -3.55 -31.78 10.36
C SER A 217 -2.80 -33.09 10.35
N VAL A 218 -1.82 -33.17 11.25
CA VAL A 218 -1.22 -34.43 11.65
C VAL A 218 -1.31 -34.56 13.17
N SER A 219 -1.39 -35.80 13.64
CA SER A 219 -1.44 -36.11 15.06
C SER A 219 -0.82 -37.47 15.36
N GLU A 220 -0.17 -37.59 16.51
CA GLU A 220 0.49 -38.82 16.95
C GLU A 220 -0.47 -40.01 17.15
N PRO A 221 -0.22 -41.16 16.51
CA PRO A 221 -0.99 -42.36 16.78
C PRO A 221 -0.57 -43.01 18.11
N GLY A 222 -1.55 -43.48 18.89
CA GLY A 222 -1.28 -44.37 20.04
C GLY A 222 -0.43 -43.76 21.15
N GLY A 223 -0.45 -42.43 21.32
CA GLY A 223 0.19 -41.73 22.45
C GLY A 223 1.65 -41.32 22.25
N GLY A 224 2.14 -41.26 21.00
CA GLY A 224 3.33 -40.45 20.69
C GLY A 224 4.67 -41.01 21.16
N THR A 225 5.04 -42.22 20.73
CA THR A 225 6.37 -42.76 21.06
C THR A 225 7.05 -43.45 19.88
N GLY A 226 8.37 -43.36 19.81
CA GLY A 226 9.16 -43.97 18.75
C GLY A 226 8.73 -43.47 17.37
N SER A 227 8.39 -44.39 16.45
CA SER A 227 7.88 -44.02 15.11
C SER A 227 6.54 -43.31 15.11
N ASN A 228 5.81 -43.37 16.22
CA ASN A 228 4.51 -42.73 16.38
C ASN A 228 4.63 -41.33 17.00
N ASN A 229 5.84 -40.91 17.42
CA ASN A 229 6.11 -39.54 17.87
C ASN A 229 6.04 -38.58 16.67
N LEU A 230 5.79 -37.28 16.88
CA LEU A 230 6.01 -36.29 15.83
C LEU A 230 7.42 -36.47 15.23
N GLN A 231 7.51 -36.28 13.92
CA GLN A 231 8.76 -36.37 13.18
C GLN A 231 8.91 -35.12 12.33
N VAL A 232 10.14 -34.69 12.13
CA VAL A 232 10.49 -33.80 11.04
C VAL A 232 11.11 -34.65 9.94
N ASN A 233 10.93 -34.31 8.67
CA ASN A 233 11.61 -35.02 7.59
C ASN A 233 11.91 -34.03 6.49
N GLY A 234 13.18 -33.73 6.25
CA GLY A 234 13.57 -32.85 5.16
C GLY A 234 15.08 -32.78 4.92
N VAL A 235 15.59 -31.55 4.85
CA VAL A 235 16.88 -31.14 4.26
C VAL A 235 18.11 -31.82 4.88
N ASP A 236 18.06 -32.28 6.12
CA ASP A 236 19.19 -32.94 6.80
C ASP A 236 19.00 -34.45 7.04
N ALA A 237 17.81 -34.98 6.73
CA ALA A 237 17.40 -36.38 6.92
C ALA A 237 17.48 -36.90 8.37
N ASP A 238 17.50 -36.02 9.39
CA ASP A 238 17.38 -36.39 10.80
C ASP A 238 15.94 -36.18 11.27
N SER A 239 15.23 -37.27 11.56
CA SER A 239 13.82 -37.16 11.92
C SER A 239 13.51 -36.57 13.29
N ASN A 240 14.55 -36.30 14.09
CA ASN A 240 14.46 -35.80 15.46
C ASN A 240 15.20 -34.46 15.65
N HIS A 241 15.62 -33.81 14.56
CA HIS A 241 16.27 -32.52 14.59
C HIS A 241 15.69 -31.63 13.49
N TRP A 242 14.95 -30.59 13.87
CA TRP A 242 14.36 -29.65 12.94
C TRP A 242 15.42 -28.68 12.40
N ALA A 243 15.42 -28.52 11.08
CA ALA A 243 16.13 -27.48 10.37
C ALA A 243 15.20 -26.60 9.52
N ALA A 244 15.65 -25.39 9.19
CA ALA A 244 14.94 -24.50 8.28
C ALA A 244 14.76 -25.18 6.90
N GLY A 245 13.54 -25.13 6.37
CA GLY A 245 13.12 -25.88 5.17
C GLY A 245 12.32 -27.15 5.49
N GLU A 246 12.21 -27.55 6.77
CA GLU A 246 11.48 -28.75 7.19
C GLU A 246 10.12 -28.42 7.81
N LEU A 247 9.23 -29.41 7.81
CA LEU A 247 7.91 -29.39 8.41
C LEU A 247 7.74 -30.59 9.34
N PHE A 248 6.95 -30.41 10.40
CA PHE A 248 6.52 -31.49 11.27
C PHE A 248 5.51 -32.39 10.54
N SER A 249 5.60 -33.68 10.79
CA SER A 249 4.86 -34.72 10.08
C SER A 249 4.53 -35.87 11.03
N GLN A 250 3.37 -36.48 10.79
CA GLN A 250 2.91 -37.71 11.43
C GLN A 250 1.69 -38.23 10.64
N SER A 251 0.94 -39.18 11.21
CA SER A 251 -0.32 -39.68 10.68
C SER A 251 -1.34 -38.55 10.53
N THR A 252 -2.11 -38.57 9.44
CA THR A 252 -3.15 -37.58 9.16
C THR A 252 -4.21 -37.58 10.26
N GLY A 253 -4.49 -36.39 10.80
CA GLY A 253 -5.62 -36.15 11.69
C GLY A 253 -6.81 -35.56 10.93
N TRP A 254 -7.83 -35.12 11.66
CA TRP A 254 -8.89 -34.27 11.11
C TRP A 254 -8.79 -32.85 11.68
N VAL A 255 -9.41 -31.89 10.99
CA VAL A 255 -9.41 -30.47 11.40
C VAL A 255 -10.82 -30.02 11.80
N SER A 256 -10.92 -29.23 12.86
CA SER A 256 -12.14 -28.53 13.27
C SER A 256 -11.96 -27.05 12.99
N ILE A 257 -12.44 -26.58 11.83
CA ILE A 257 -12.31 -25.18 11.39
C ILE A 257 -13.70 -24.55 11.38
N SER A 258 -13.85 -23.42 12.04
CA SER A 258 -15.10 -22.68 12.14
C SER A 258 -14.84 -21.19 12.38
N ASN A 259 -15.89 -20.38 12.37
CA ASN A 259 -15.78 -18.96 12.73
C ASN A 259 -15.50 -18.72 14.24
N LEU A 260 -15.31 -19.76 15.05
CA LEU A 260 -15.10 -19.70 16.50
C LEU A 260 -13.91 -20.52 17.01
N SER A 261 -13.36 -21.40 16.17
CA SER A 261 -12.30 -22.34 16.55
C SER A 261 -11.59 -22.91 15.33
N ASP A 262 -10.27 -23.00 15.42
CA ASP A 262 -9.37 -23.64 14.46
C ASP A 262 -8.49 -24.67 15.21
N GLY A 263 -8.85 -25.95 15.13
CA GLY A 263 -8.22 -27.01 15.93
C GLY A 263 -7.94 -28.31 15.19
N VAL A 264 -7.30 -29.23 15.89
CA VAL A 264 -6.94 -30.57 15.41
C VAL A 264 -7.60 -31.61 16.28
N ASN A 265 -8.22 -32.61 15.65
CA ASN A 265 -8.99 -33.65 16.33
C ASN A 265 -10.03 -33.14 17.36
N GLY A 266 -10.45 -31.88 17.23
CA GLY A 266 -11.28 -31.15 18.17
C GLY A 266 -11.15 -29.64 17.93
N ASP A 267 -11.82 -28.85 18.77
CA ASP A 267 -11.79 -27.37 18.70
C ASP A 267 -10.53 -26.76 19.37
N THR A 268 -9.64 -27.60 19.88
CA THR A 268 -8.39 -27.20 20.54
C THR A 268 -7.21 -27.88 19.87
N MET A 269 -6.02 -27.33 20.08
CA MET A 269 -4.73 -27.96 19.80
C MET A 269 -4.17 -28.49 21.12
N GLN A 270 -3.55 -29.66 21.08
CA GLN A 270 -2.86 -30.24 22.23
C GLN A 270 -1.57 -30.94 21.82
N LYS A 271 -0.85 -31.44 22.82
CA LYS A 271 0.35 -32.25 22.69
C LYS A 271 0.26 -33.29 21.54
N GLY A 272 1.29 -33.34 20.69
CA GLY A 272 1.39 -34.30 19.58
C GLY A 272 0.54 -33.96 18.35
N GLU A 273 -0.04 -32.76 18.28
CA GLU A 273 -0.85 -32.30 17.16
C GLU A 273 -0.21 -31.12 16.43
N VAL A 274 -0.41 -31.07 15.12
CA VAL A 274 0.05 -29.97 14.27
C VAL A 274 -1.10 -29.52 13.37
N LEU A 275 -1.50 -28.27 13.50
CA LEU A 275 -2.39 -27.61 12.55
C LEU A 275 -1.56 -27.06 11.41
N ASN A 276 -1.91 -27.40 10.18
CA ASN A 276 -1.19 -27.00 8.99
C ASN A 276 -2.10 -26.17 8.10
N LEU A 277 -1.66 -24.98 7.72
CA LEU A 277 -2.40 -24.04 6.88
C LEU A 277 -1.59 -23.67 5.64
N SER A 278 -2.28 -23.48 4.51
CA SER A 278 -1.70 -23.14 3.21
C SER A 278 -2.61 -22.16 2.46
N LEU A 279 -2.03 -21.14 1.83
CA LEU A 279 -2.74 -20.02 1.23
C LEU A 279 -2.92 -20.19 -0.29
N PHE A 280 -4.12 -19.90 -0.78
CA PHE A 280 -4.49 -20.01 -2.19
C PHE A 280 -5.34 -18.83 -2.66
N ASN A 281 -5.23 -18.50 -3.96
CA ASN A 281 -6.12 -17.52 -4.60
C ASN A 281 -7.38 -18.15 -5.25
N PHE A 282 -7.52 -19.47 -5.17
CA PHE A 282 -8.72 -20.22 -5.56
C PHE A 282 -8.98 -21.35 -4.56
N ASN A 283 -10.19 -21.92 -4.55
CA ASN A 283 -10.52 -23.05 -3.69
C ASN A 283 -9.76 -24.33 -4.14
N PRO A 284 -8.79 -24.84 -3.35
CA PRO A 284 -8.06 -26.06 -3.71
C PRO A 284 -8.85 -27.34 -3.44
N TYR A 285 -10.05 -27.24 -2.85
CA TYR A 285 -10.83 -28.37 -2.35
C TYR A 285 -9.99 -29.25 -1.41
N GLY A 286 -10.16 -30.57 -1.46
CA GLY A 286 -9.32 -31.53 -0.76
C GLY A 286 -7.97 -31.83 -1.43
N ASN A 287 -7.56 -31.11 -2.48
CA ASN A 287 -6.31 -31.42 -3.20
C ASN A 287 -5.08 -31.07 -2.35
N LEU A 288 -4.38 -32.10 -1.86
CA LEU A 288 -3.18 -31.96 -1.03
C LEU A 288 -1.89 -31.77 -1.84
N SER A 289 -1.96 -31.94 -3.16
CA SER A 289 -0.81 -31.74 -4.07
C SER A 289 -0.80 -30.35 -4.71
N ALA A 290 -1.79 -29.52 -4.41
CA ALA A 290 -1.82 -28.14 -4.91
C ALA A 290 -0.72 -27.33 -4.24
N SER A 291 0.13 -26.67 -5.05
CA SER A 291 1.13 -25.74 -4.51
C SER A 291 0.43 -24.46 -4.06
N PRO A 292 0.71 -23.96 -2.84
CA PRO A 292 0.23 -22.66 -2.39
C PRO A 292 0.63 -21.59 -3.40
N ASN A 293 -0.30 -20.72 -3.74
CA ASN A 293 -0.10 -19.70 -4.77
C ASN A 293 -0.52 -18.30 -4.33
N SER A 294 -0.78 -18.12 -3.03
CA SER A 294 -1.03 -16.83 -2.41
C SER A 294 -0.03 -16.56 -1.28
N GLY A 295 0.29 -15.28 -1.07
CA GLY A 295 1.26 -14.82 -0.09
C GLY A 295 0.66 -13.84 0.93
N ALA A 296 1.10 -13.93 2.17
CA ALA A 296 0.76 -13.03 3.27
C ALA A 296 2.02 -12.34 3.80
N SER A 297 1.90 -11.06 4.16
CA SER A 297 2.99 -10.28 4.74
C SER A 297 3.05 -10.34 6.26
N GLY A 298 1.96 -10.79 6.86
CA GLY A 298 1.81 -10.96 8.30
C GLY A 298 0.69 -11.93 8.64
N MET A 299 0.64 -12.37 9.88
CA MET A 299 -0.35 -13.29 10.41
C MET A 299 -0.62 -12.93 11.87
N PHE A 300 -1.85 -13.08 12.34
CA PHE A 300 -2.08 -13.17 13.77
C PHE A 300 -2.79 -14.48 14.13
N LEU A 301 -2.56 -14.91 15.36
CA LEU A 301 -3.30 -15.98 16.02
C LEU A 301 -4.00 -15.37 17.23
N LYS A 302 -5.33 -15.48 17.29
CA LYS A 302 -6.10 -15.15 18.49
C LYS A 302 -6.46 -16.44 19.20
N PHE A 303 -6.30 -16.44 20.51
CA PHE A 303 -6.58 -17.57 21.37
C PHE A 303 -7.68 -17.23 22.37
N ASP A 304 -8.44 -18.25 22.75
CA ASP A 304 -9.40 -18.23 23.86
C ASP A 304 -8.88 -19.19 24.94
N GLY A 305 -8.68 -18.72 26.16
CA GLY A 305 -8.28 -19.59 27.26
C GLY A 305 -6.78 -19.68 27.57
N ILE A 306 -5.97 -18.70 27.17
CA ILE A 306 -4.54 -18.66 27.52
C ILE A 306 -4.37 -18.33 29.01
N GLY A 307 -3.65 -19.21 29.71
CA GLY A 307 -3.26 -19.06 31.10
C GLY A 307 -1.83 -18.53 31.25
N SER A 308 -1.08 -19.13 32.18
CA SER A 308 0.24 -18.68 32.61
C SER A 308 1.39 -19.56 32.15
N THR A 309 1.10 -20.67 31.45
CA THR A 309 2.12 -21.61 31.00
C THR A 309 2.10 -21.84 29.50
N GLU A 310 0.93 -21.66 28.87
CA GLU A 310 0.71 -22.00 27.48
C GLU A 310 1.70 -21.30 26.55
N ASP A 311 2.48 -22.10 25.83
CA ASP A 311 3.40 -21.69 24.79
C ASP A 311 3.12 -22.43 23.47
N LEU A 312 3.79 -22.01 22.40
CA LEU A 312 3.63 -22.65 21.10
C LEU A 312 4.84 -22.42 20.20
N VAL A 313 4.94 -23.27 19.17
CA VAL A 313 5.83 -23.07 18.04
C VAL A 313 5.01 -22.82 16.79
N VAL A 314 5.42 -21.83 16.00
CA VAL A 314 4.85 -21.54 14.69
C VAL A 314 5.93 -21.71 13.63
N VAL A 315 5.75 -22.65 12.71
CA VAL A 315 6.66 -22.87 11.57
C VAL A 315 6.08 -22.22 10.34
N LEU A 316 6.61 -21.07 9.95
CA LEU A 316 6.20 -20.31 8.77
C LEU A 316 6.71 -20.98 7.50
N LYS A 317 5.86 -21.07 6.48
CA LYS A 317 6.23 -21.49 5.13
C LYS A 317 6.44 -20.24 4.30
N LEU A 318 7.65 -20.04 3.81
CA LEU A 318 8.08 -18.78 3.20
C LEU A 318 8.48 -18.97 1.74
N VAL A 319 8.20 -17.96 0.93
CA VAL A 319 8.75 -17.84 -0.43
C VAL A 319 9.36 -16.45 -0.58
N ASP A 320 10.57 -16.40 -1.09
CA ASP A 320 11.26 -15.16 -1.40
C ASP A 320 10.69 -14.58 -2.70
N THR A 321 10.20 -13.35 -2.65
CA THR A 321 9.52 -12.72 -3.80
C THR A 321 10.47 -12.27 -4.91
N GLU A 322 11.78 -12.20 -4.68
CA GLU A 322 12.75 -11.87 -5.72
C GLU A 322 13.32 -13.12 -6.41
N THR A 323 13.61 -14.15 -5.63
CA THR A 323 14.32 -15.36 -6.09
C THR A 323 13.39 -16.57 -6.27
N LEU A 324 12.16 -16.51 -5.76
CA LEU A 324 11.20 -17.61 -5.68
C LEU A 324 11.68 -18.80 -4.84
N ALA A 325 12.74 -18.62 -4.05
CA ALA A 325 13.24 -19.66 -3.17
C ALA A 325 12.24 -19.92 -2.03
N GLN A 326 11.90 -21.18 -1.81
CA GLN A 326 11.04 -21.61 -0.71
C GLN A 326 11.86 -22.08 0.48
N THR A 327 11.41 -21.78 1.68
CA THR A 327 12.02 -22.23 2.94
C THR A 327 10.99 -22.26 4.06
N THR A 328 11.40 -22.68 5.27
CA THR A 328 10.62 -22.51 6.49
C THR A 328 11.42 -21.79 7.57
N ARG A 329 10.73 -21.05 8.44
CA ARG A 329 11.31 -20.47 9.66
C ARG A 329 10.40 -20.77 10.84
N ALA A 330 10.98 -21.24 11.93
CA ALA A 330 10.25 -21.48 13.17
C ALA A 330 10.38 -20.28 14.11
N LEU A 331 9.27 -19.95 14.76
CA LEU A 331 9.16 -19.00 15.86
C LEU A 331 8.76 -19.77 17.12
N ILE A 332 9.51 -19.60 18.20
CA ILE A 332 9.12 -20.05 19.54
C ILE A 332 8.43 -18.88 20.20
N VAL A 333 7.17 -19.09 20.59
CA VAL A 333 6.36 -18.09 21.27
C VAL A 333 6.23 -18.55 22.73
N ASP A 334 7.08 -18.00 23.59
CA ASP A 334 6.95 -18.23 25.03
C ASP A 334 5.65 -17.58 25.55
N ASN A 335 5.09 -18.10 26.65
CA ASN A 335 3.86 -17.56 27.24
C ASN A 335 3.92 -16.05 27.56
N THR A 336 5.13 -15.53 27.80
CA THR A 336 5.37 -14.10 28.06
C THR A 336 5.24 -13.22 26.83
N ASP A 337 5.38 -13.80 25.63
CA ASP A 337 5.25 -13.12 24.35
C ASP A 337 3.84 -13.24 23.75
N ILE A 338 2.95 -14.00 24.39
CA ILE A 338 1.52 -13.95 24.09
C ILE A 338 0.94 -12.67 24.70
N LEU A 339 0.45 -11.78 23.83
CA LEU A 339 -0.24 -10.56 24.22
C LEU A 339 -1.55 -10.92 24.93
N LYS A 340 -1.79 -10.35 26.10
CA LYS A 340 -2.94 -10.61 26.97
C LYS A 340 -3.70 -9.32 27.25
N LEU A 341 -4.85 -9.43 27.93
CA LEU A 341 -5.61 -8.27 28.38
C LEU A 341 -4.73 -7.28 29.15
N GLY A 342 -4.68 -6.03 28.67
CA GLY A 342 -3.87 -4.95 29.25
C GLY A 342 -2.55 -4.67 28.52
N ASN A 343 -2.12 -5.54 27.59
CA ASN A 343 -1.09 -5.20 26.62
C ASN A 343 -1.62 -4.13 25.64
N VAL A 344 -0.71 -3.30 25.13
CA VAL A 344 -1.03 -2.36 24.04
C VAL A 344 -1.04 -3.15 22.74
N LEU A 345 -2.21 -3.25 22.11
CA LEU A 345 -2.36 -3.87 20.80
C LEU A 345 -2.36 -2.78 19.73
N THR A 346 -1.70 -3.02 18.60
CA THR A 346 -1.87 -2.15 17.43
C THR A 346 -3.34 -2.27 16.99
N PRO A 347 -4.14 -1.20 17.04
CA PRO A 347 -5.58 -1.35 16.81
C PRO A 347 -5.91 -1.66 15.34
N ASP A 348 -4.93 -1.46 14.45
CA ASP A 348 -4.88 -1.92 13.06
C ASP A 348 -5.21 -3.40 12.88
N TYR A 349 -4.93 -4.25 13.89
CA TYR A 349 -5.20 -5.69 13.82
C TYR A 349 -6.64 -6.08 14.19
N HIS A 350 -7.45 -5.16 14.70
CA HIS A 350 -8.82 -5.40 15.19
C HIS A 350 -8.96 -6.56 16.19
N ILE A 351 -7.87 -6.94 16.84
CA ILE A 351 -7.86 -7.96 17.88
C ILE A 351 -8.46 -7.35 19.14
N VAL A 352 -9.59 -7.90 19.58
CA VAL A 352 -10.17 -7.61 20.88
C VAL A 352 -9.87 -8.78 21.79
N LEU A 353 -9.06 -8.55 22.82
CA LEU A 353 -8.79 -9.53 23.88
C LEU A 353 -9.73 -9.26 25.05
N ASP A 354 -10.41 -10.29 25.53
CA ASP A 354 -11.09 -10.27 26.81
C ASP A 354 -10.43 -11.22 27.83
N ASN A 355 -11.02 -11.28 29.03
CA ASN A 355 -10.72 -12.20 30.14
C ASN A 355 -9.38 -12.97 30.07
N ASN A 356 -9.38 -14.10 29.37
CA ASN A 356 -8.29 -15.05 29.20
C ASN A 356 -7.93 -15.25 27.73
N ASP A 357 -8.26 -14.29 26.87
CA ASP A 357 -7.81 -14.29 25.48
C ASP A 357 -6.31 -13.99 25.41
N GLY A 358 -5.68 -14.55 24.39
CA GLY A 358 -4.31 -14.24 24.01
C GLY A 358 -4.21 -13.87 22.53
N ALA A 359 -3.15 -13.17 22.15
CA ALA A 359 -2.81 -12.98 20.74
C ALA A 359 -1.31 -13.04 20.48
N VAL A 360 -0.98 -13.51 19.29
CA VAL A 360 0.35 -13.47 18.69
C VAL A 360 0.22 -12.78 17.35
N ILE A 361 1.06 -11.79 17.08
CA ILE A 361 1.03 -10.99 15.85
C ILE A 361 2.41 -11.10 15.22
N ILE A 362 2.47 -11.71 14.03
CA ILE A 362 3.69 -11.98 13.30
C ILE A 362 3.73 -11.01 12.12
N GLU A 363 4.71 -10.13 12.12
CA GLU A 363 4.95 -9.12 11.08
C GLU A 363 6.15 -9.53 10.20
N SER A 364 6.34 -8.83 9.08
CA SER A 364 7.43 -9.14 8.13
C SER A 364 8.81 -9.18 8.80
N ASN A 365 9.09 -8.29 9.74
CA ASN A 365 10.36 -8.23 10.45
C ASN A 365 10.57 -9.36 11.48
N ASP A 366 9.58 -10.20 11.75
CA ASP A 366 9.75 -11.43 12.54
C ASP A 366 10.39 -12.56 11.74
N PHE A 367 10.31 -12.49 10.41
CA PHE A 367 10.80 -13.54 9.53
C PHE A 367 11.63 -13.03 8.35
N ASN A 368 11.80 -11.72 8.18
CA ASN A 368 12.73 -11.10 7.24
C ASN A 368 13.84 -10.33 7.97
N GLY A 369 15.09 -10.60 7.57
CA GLY A 369 16.26 -9.77 7.87
C GLY A 369 16.52 -8.72 6.79
N ALA A 370 17.66 -8.03 6.90
CA ALA A 370 18.06 -7.03 5.92
C ALA A 370 18.35 -7.68 4.55
N GLY A 371 17.63 -7.24 3.51
CA GLY A 371 17.76 -7.74 2.14
C GLY A 371 17.03 -9.07 1.89
N GLU A 372 16.13 -9.46 2.78
CA GLU A 372 15.24 -10.60 2.58
C GLU A 372 13.85 -10.12 2.19
N HIS A 373 13.21 -10.85 1.27
CA HIS A 373 11.96 -10.45 0.63
C HIS A 373 10.90 -11.56 0.73
N PHE A 374 10.86 -12.26 1.87
CA PHE A 374 9.94 -13.36 2.09
C PHE A 374 8.51 -12.89 2.30
N VAL A 375 7.56 -13.69 1.81
CA VAL A 375 6.15 -13.68 2.20
C VAL A 375 5.73 -15.07 2.66
N MET A 376 4.72 -15.15 3.52
CA MET A 376 4.17 -16.41 4.04
C MET A 376 3.20 -17.02 3.04
N THR A 377 3.39 -18.30 2.70
CA THR A 377 2.44 -19.11 1.93
C THR A 377 1.62 -20.04 2.81
N GLY A 378 1.89 -20.02 4.11
CA GLY A 378 1.18 -20.78 5.13
C GLY A 378 2.03 -20.97 6.39
N ALA A 379 1.60 -21.85 7.27
CA ALA A 379 2.29 -22.15 8.52
C ALA A 379 1.95 -23.55 9.04
N GLN A 380 2.71 -24.02 10.02
CA GLN A 380 2.32 -25.05 10.97
C GLN A 380 2.29 -24.48 12.38
N ILE A 381 1.32 -24.90 13.17
CA ILE A 381 1.15 -24.48 14.56
C ILE A 381 1.09 -25.73 15.42
N LEU A 382 1.87 -25.76 16.49
CA LEU A 382 1.97 -26.88 17.41
C LEU A 382 2.25 -26.37 18.84
N THR A 383 1.68 -27.04 19.84
CA THR A 383 1.90 -26.70 21.27
C THR A 383 3.06 -27.46 21.90
N SER A 384 3.59 -28.49 21.22
CA SER A 384 4.73 -29.25 21.71
C SER A 384 5.53 -29.84 20.55
N THR A 385 6.85 -29.65 20.62
CA THR A 385 7.85 -30.22 19.71
C THR A 385 8.14 -31.69 19.96
N GLU A 386 7.55 -32.30 21.00
CA GLU A 386 7.68 -33.74 21.28
C GLU A 386 9.13 -34.24 21.42
N GLY A 387 10.00 -33.38 21.99
CA GLY A 387 11.42 -33.68 22.16
C GLY A 387 12.24 -33.65 20.87
N ILE A 388 11.66 -33.20 19.75
CA ILE A 388 12.43 -32.86 18.55
C ILE A 388 13.36 -31.70 18.89
N THR A 389 14.64 -31.87 18.57
CA THR A 389 15.67 -30.86 18.80
C THR A 389 15.73 -29.87 17.63
N GLY A 390 16.39 -28.73 17.80
CA GLY A 390 16.52 -27.73 16.74
C GLY A 390 16.73 -26.33 17.29
N SER A 391 16.73 -25.34 16.41
CA SER A 391 16.77 -23.92 16.79
C SER A 391 15.85 -23.09 15.93
N ALA A 392 15.15 -22.15 16.56
CA ALA A 392 14.17 -21.25 15.97
C ALA A 392 14.47 -19.82 16.43
N LEU A 393 13.72 -18.83 15.91
CA LEU A 393 13.75 -17.48 16.43
C LEU A 393 12.91 -17.42 17.72
N ASN A 394 13.41 -16.75 18.74
CA ASN A 394 12.61 -16.32 19.88
C ASN A 394 11.70 -15.18 19.40
N PHE A 395 10.40 -15.39 19.47
CA PHE A 395 9.40 -14.42 19.02
C PHE A 395 9.41 -13.18 19.91
N ASN A 396 9.34 -12.01 19.31
CA ASN A 396 9.24 -10.73 20.00
C ASN A 396 7.82 -10.18 19.87
N SER A 397 7.13 -10.05 20.99
CA SER A 397 5.73 -9.60 21.04
C SER A 397 5.48 -8.13 20.68
N GLN A 398 6.53 -7.33 20.48
CA GLN A 398 6.38 -5.94 20.03
C GLN A 398 6.00 -5.88 18.54
N THR A 399 5.23 -4.86 18.16
CA THR A 399 4.87 -4.58 16.77
C THR A 399 5.64 -3.37 16.22
N GLY A 400 5.64 -3.22 14.90
CA GLY A 400 6.33 -2.16 14.18
C GLY A 400 7.86 -2.30 14.21
N LEU A 401 8.58 -1.18 14.11
CA LEU A 401 10.04 -1.17 13.91
C LEU A 401 10.85 -1.87 15.03
N SER A 402 10.31 -1.95 16.24
CA SER A 402 10.96 -2.63 17.38
C SER A 402 10.56 -4.10 17.52
N GLY A 403 9.68 -4.59 16.65
CA GLY A 403 9.11 -5.94 16.72
C GLY A 403 9.99 -7.07 16.21
N ALA A 404 11.13 -6.77 15.59
CA ALA A 404 11.91 -7.79 14.90
C ALA A 404 12.37 -8.96 15.81
N SER A 405 11.93 -10.17 15.47
CA SER A 405 12.42 -11.42 16.07
C SER A 405 13.81 -11.79 15.52
N THR A 406 14.87 -11.55 16.30
CA THR A 406 16.27 -11.67 15.83
C THR A 406 17.15 -12.60 16.65
N THR A 407 16.68 -13.05 17.82
CA THR A 407 17.46 -13.90 18.71
C THR A 407 17.13 -15.36 18.48
N ALA A 408 18.14 -16.22 18.37
CA ALA A 408 17.91 -17.66 18.27
C ALA A 408 17.63 -18.29 19.64
N GLN A 409 16.72 -19.26 19.68
CA GLN A 409 16.38 -20.09 20.83
C GLN A 409 16.35 -21.55 20.38
N SER A 410 16.76 -22.47 21.26
CA SER A 410 16.73 -23.90 20.97
C SER A 410 15.39 -24.50 21.37
N PHE A 411 14.93 -25.50 20.62
CA PHE A 411 13.86 -26.38 21.11
C PHE A 411 14.31 -27.09 22.38
N GLY A 412 13.39 -27.32 23.31
CA GLY A 412 13.73 -27.84 24.61
C GLY A 412 12.53 -28.15 25.50
N ALA A 413 12.75 -28.08 26.81
CA ALA A 413 11.76 -28.45 27.81
C ALA A 413 10.57 -27.50 27.92
N THR A 414 10.71 -26.23 27.47
CA THR A 414 9.59 -25.28 27.37
C THR A 414 8.71 -25.69 26.20
N THR A 415 9.30 -25.90 25.02
CA THR A 415 8.57 -26.36 23.84
C THR A 415 8.18 -27.85 23.85
N THR A 416 8.27 -28.56 24.97
CA THR A 416 7.91 -30.00 25.08
C THR A 416 7.11 -30.24 26.34
N ASP A 417 5.84 -29.88 26.32
CA ASP A 417 4.95 -30.06 27.45
C ASP A 417 3.53 -30.50 27.04
N GLY A 418 2.54 -30.21 27.89
CA GLY A 418 1.16 -30.70 27.79
C GLY A 418 0.16 -29.59 27.50
N ASP A 419 0.60 -28.50 26.87
CA ASP A 419 -0.24 -27.34 26.63
C ASP A 419 -1.43 -27.63 25.71
N VAL A 420 -2.54 -26.98 26.04
CA VAL A 420 -3.80 -27.02 25.29
C VAL A 420 -4.19 -25.59 24.97
N ILE A 421 -4.27 -25.27 23.68
CA ILE A 421 -4.66 -23.93 23.21
C ILE A 421 -5.90 -24.04 22.33
N LYS A 422 -6.79 -23.04 22.42
CA LYS A 422 -7.90 -22.88 21.49
C LYS A 422 -7.62 -21.67 20.62
N ILE A 423 -7.34 -21.89 19.34
CA ILE A 423 -7.22 -20.80 18.37
C ILE A 423 -8.65 -20.39 18.01
N SER A 424 -9.06 -19.19 18.38
CA SER A 424 -10.40 -18.67 18.13
C SER A 424 -10.49 -17.88 16.82
N ASP A 425 -9.35 -17.40 16.32
CA ASP A 425 -9.27 -16.71 15.04
C ASP A 425 -7.84 -16.76 14.47
N ILE A 426 -7.73 -16.86 13.16
CA ILE A 426 -6.47 -16.72 12.43
C ILE A 426 -6.65 -15.59 11.43
N GLY A 427 -5.88 -14.52 11.62
CA GLY A 427 -5.83 -13.39 10.70
C GLY A 427 -4.68 -13.54 9.72
N ILE A 428 -4.97 -13.38 8.44
CA ILE A 428 -4.00 -13.36 7.34
C ILE A 428 -3.89 -11.92 6.85
N MET A 429 -2.71 -11.32 6.99
CA MET A 429 -2.42 -9.99 6.49
C MET A 429 -1.85 -10.13 5.10
N THR A 430 -2.56 -9.58 4.12
CA THR A 430 -2.07 -9.52 2.74
C THR A 430 -1.49 -8.12 2.53
N ASN A 431 -0.22 -8.05 2.09
CA ASN A 431 0.34 -6.78 1.63
C ASN A 431 -0.46 -6.38 0.39
N GLN A 432 -1.13 -5.24 0.46
CA GLN A 432 -1.47 -4.53 -0.77
C GLN A 432 -0.32 -3.59 -1.05
N THR A 433 0.58 -3.98 -1.94
CA THR A 433 1.49 -3.00 -2.57
C THR A 433 0.73 -2.11 -3.58
N SER A 434 -0.59 -1.89 -3.43
CA SER A 434 -1.43 -1.14 -4.39
C SER A 434 -2.91 -0.94 -3.95
N THR A 435 -3.13 -0.27 -2.81
CA THR A 435 -4.40 0.05 -2.09
C THR A 435 -5.73 0.16 -2.83
N LEU A 436 -6.84 0.00 -2.08
CA LEU A 436 -8.05 0.85 -2.09
C LEU A 436 -8.03 2.05 -3.06
N ASP A 437 -9.10 2.19 -3.84
CA ASP A 437 -9.29 3.32 -4.76
C ASP A 437 -9.05 4.65 -4.05
N SER A 438 -8.24 5.50 -4.67
CA SER A 438 -7.89 6.81 -4.13
C SER A 438 -8.26 7.91 -5.12
N HIS A 439 -8.62 9.07 -4.57
CA HIS A 439 -8.98 10.27 -5.33
C HIS A 439 -8.22 11.46 -4.76
N LEU A 440 -7.45 12.16 -5.59
CA LEU A 440 -6.78 13.41 -5.25
C LEU A 440 -7.39 14.55 -6.06
N GLU A 441 -7.77 15.63 -5.39
CA GLU A 441 -8.33 16.86 -5.94
C GLU A 441 -7.35 18.02 -5.74
N PHE A 442 -6.83 18.57 -6.84
CA PHE A 442 -5.98 19.75 -6.84
C PHE A 442 -6.77 20.96 -7.32
N LYS A 443 -6.82 22.03 -6.50
CA LYS A 443 -7.38 23.32 -6.91
C LYS A 443 -6.29 24.33 -7.17
N PHE A 444 -6.36 24.97 -8.33
CA PHE A 444 -5.39 25.97 -8.75
C PHE A 444 -6.01 27.00 -9.71
N ALA A 445 -5.31 28.09 -9.97
CA ALA A 445 -5.62 29.02 -11.05
C ALA A 445 -4.35 29.35 -11.81
N ILE A 446 -4.51 29.81 -13.05
CA ILE A 446 -3.42 30.34 -13.85
C ILE A 446 -3.40 31.85 -13.71
N LYS A 447 -2.21 32.42 -13.54
CA LYS A 447 -1.99 33.87 -13.51
C LYS A 447 -0.92 34.29 -14.50
N ASP A 448 -1.06 35.47 -15.05
CA ASP A 448 -0.04 36.14 -15.87
C ASP A 448 0.82 37.09 -15.02
N ALA A 449 1.68 37.90 -15.64
CA ALA A 449 2.74 38.61 -14.92
C ALA A 449 2.25 39.77 -14.04
N ASP A 450 1.13 40.41 -14.35
CA ASP A 450 0.51 41.44 -13.50
C ASP A 450 -0.57 40.92 -12.55
N LEU A 451 -0.72 39.59 -12.48
CA LEU A 451 -1.49 38.84 -11.49
C LEU A 451 -2.99 38.77 -11.77
N ASP A 452 -3.40 39.04 -13.00
CA ASP A 452 -4.72 38.64 -13.44
C ASP A 452 -4.79 37.11 -13.45
N ALA A 453 -5.96 36.56 -13.11
CA ALA A 453 -6.11 35.14 -12.84
C ALA A 453 -7.28 34.53 -13.60
N SER A 454 -7.08 33.32 -14.09
CA SER A 454 -8.17 32.48 -14.57
C SER A 454 -9.14 32.17 -13.43
N PRO A 455 -10.37 31.73 -13.74
CA PRO A 455 -11.18 31.00 -12.78
C PRO A 455 -10.40 29.84 -12.12
N THR A 456 -10.81 29.46 -10.92
CA THR A 456 -10.25 28.29 -10.24
C THR A 456 -10.61 27.01 -10.99
N GLN A 457 -9.57 26.23 -11.28
CA GLN A 457 -9.63 24.92 -11.87
C GLN A 457 -9.61 23.84 -10.79
N THR A 458 -10.19 22.69 -11.13
CA THR A 458 -10.13 21.46 -10.34
C THR A 458 -9.59 20.35 -11.22
N LEU A 459 -8.49 19.73 -10.81
CA LEU A 459 -7.91 18.55 -11.45
C LEU A 459 -8.12 17.36 -10.51
N ASN A 460 -8.76 16.31 -11.02
CA ASN A 460 -8.93 15.06 -10.29
C ASN A 460 -7.97 13.99 -10.82
N ALA A 461 -7.29 13.33 -9.90
CA ALA A 461 -6.53 12.11 -10.15
C ALA A 461 -7.22 10.95 -9.44
N TYR A 462 -7.65 9.96 -10.22
CA TYR A 462 -8.24 8.73 -9.73
C TYR A 462 -7.20 7.62 -9.83
N ILE A 463 -6.77 7.12 -8.68
CA ILE A 463 -5.73 6.10 -8.57
C ILE A 463 -6.43 4.80 -8.19
N ALA A 464 -6.56 3.90 -9.16
CA ALA A 464 -7.26 2.64 -8.97
C ALA A 464 -6.44 1.69 -8.10
N GLY A 465 -7.15 1.02 -7.19
CA GLY A 465 -6.58 -0.04 -6.40
C GLY A 465 -6.51 -1.38 -7.09
N SER A 466 -5.68 -2.26 -6.55
CA SER A 466 -5.65 -3.67 -6.93
C SER A 466 -5.26 -4.56 -5.74
N ASP A 467 -6.01 -5.64 -5.58
CA ASP A 467 -5.58 -6.79 -4.79
C ASP A 467 -4.43 -7.46 -5.55
N ILE A 468 -3.19 -7.16 -5.17
CA ILE A 468 -2.04 -7.88 -5.70
C ILE A 468 -1.66 -8.92 -4.67
N ASN A 469 -2.01 -10.16 -4.99
CA ASN A 469 -1.30 -11.28 -4.39
C ASN A 469 0.20 -11.06 -4.65
N PRO A 470 1.07 -11.03 -3.62
CA PRO A 470 2.50 -10.78 -3.79
C PRO A 470 3.18 -11.75 -4.76
N LEU A 471 2.53 -12.88 -5.06
CA LEU A 471 3.00 -13.91 -6.00
C LEU A 471 2.35 -13.82 -7.40
N GLU A 472 1.30 -13.03 -7.59
CA GLU A 472 0.63 -12.89 -8.90
C GLU A 472 1.46 -12.13 -9.93
N SER A 473 2.36 -11.24 -9.51
CA SER A 473 3.29 -10.57 -10.43
C SER A 473 4.46 -11.45 -10.88
N LEU A 474 4.59 -12.66 -10.31
CA LEU A 474 5.75 -13.55 -10.44
C LEU A 474 5.44 -14.89 -11.12
N MET A 475 4.16 -15.22 -11.34
CA MET A 475 3.66 -16.40 -12.05
C MET A 475 3.00 -16.02 -13.37
#